data_AF-A0A259LYV1-F1
#
_entry.id   AF-A0A259LYV1-F1
#
_cell.length_a   1.000
_cell.length_b   1.000
_cell.length_c   1.000
_cell.angle_alpha   90.00
_cell.angle_beta   90.00
_cell.angle_gamma   90.00
#
_symmetry.space_group_name_H-M   'P 1'
#
loop_
_entity.id
_entity.type
_entity.pdbx_description
1 polymer ?
#
loop_
_entity_poly.entity_id
_entity_poly.type
_entity_poly.pdbx_seq_one_letter_code
_entity_poly.pdbx_strand_id
1 'polypeptide(L)'
;MPRRLISLLLTALAIAFAFGAMTAVRWPSIVMVMGWIVTDDVAGGLSAVDWRKLGIAHGGAYLLAAVCYYAAAATIAARKPGAVLWYIMGMAASIPTIFLVHFDPEWWLNPSAGEGAMAGLAAAALLLLIAVWELRYRSPEELAEEREMLEAAPAPVVYQAAPVAAARPRKRPPVFIADVVVQRQRAMFIAQARRKKLRRAEAMARRRGQLDIEEDDED
;
A
#
# COMPACT_ATOMS: atom_id res chain seq x y z
N MET A 1 0.11 14.50 11.20
CA MET A 1 0.93 13.27 11.19
C MET A 1 0.16 11.93 11.14
N PRO A 2 -1.14 11.79 11.48
CA PRO A 2 -1.77 10.47 11.66
C PRO A 2 -1.87 9.67 10.36
N ARG A 3 -2.11 10.33 9.21
CA ARG A 3 -2.24 9.65 7.90
C ARG A 3 -0.99 8.88 7.48
N ARG A 4 0.20 9.45 7.74
CA ARG A 4 1.48 8.81 7.39
C ARG A 4 1.75 7.62 8.31
N LEU A 5 1.45 7.76 9.60
CA LEU A 5 1.58 6.67 10.56
C LEU A 5 0.64 5.51 10.20
N ILE A 6 -0.63 5.79 9.94
CA ILE A 6 -1.62 4.77 9.55
C ILE A 6 -1.22 4.09 8.23
N SER A 7 -0.77 4.87 7.24
CA SER A 7 -0.24 4.31 5.99
C SER A 7 0.97 3.41 6.23
N LEU A 8 1.91 3.80 7.11
CA LEU A 8 3.07 2.98 7.48
C LEU A 8 2.64 1.68 8.19
N LEU A 9 1.71 1.75 9.13
CA LEU A 9 1.19 0.57 9.84
C LEU A 9 0.49 -0.39 8.87
N LEU A 10 -0.29 0.12 7.92
CA LEU A 10 -0.91 -0.69 6.87
C LEU A 10 0.12 -1.33 5.94
N THR A 11 1.19 -0.62 5.58
CA THR A 11 2.27 -1.21 4.79
C THR A 11 3.02 -2.28 5.57
N ALA A 12 3.25 -2.10 6.87
CA ALA A 12 3.86 -3.12 7.71
C ALA A 12 2.99 -4.38 7.80
N LEU A 13 1.67 -4.20 7.95
CA LEU A 13 0.70 -5.29 7.91
C LEU A 13 0.72 -6.01 6.56
N ALA A 14 0.70 -5.28 5.44
CA ALA A 14 0.79 -5.84 4.09
C ALA A 14 2.08 -6.65 3.89
N ILE A 15 3.21 -6.17 4.41
CA ILE A 15 4.49 -6.88 4.37
C ILE A 15 4.40 -8.17 5.17
N ALA A 16 3.86 -8.14 6.39
CA ALA A 16 3.70 -9.34 7.22
C ALA A 16 2.86 -10.41 6.50
N PHE A 17 1.75 -10.02 5.87
CA PHE A 17 0.93 -10.93 5.06
C PHE A 17 1.63 -11.42 3.80
N ALA A 18 2.44 -10.60 3.14
CA ALA A 18 3.24 -11.00 1.99
C ALA A 18 4.32 -12.03 2.38
N PHE A 19 4.95 -11.86 3.55
CA PHE A 19 5.84 -12.87 4.11
C PHE A 19 5.08 -14.14 4.48
N GLY A 20 3.88 -14.04 5.08
CA GLY A 20 2.99 -15.18 5.34
C GLY A 20 2.62 -15.96 4.08
N ALA A 21 2.38 -15.27 2.96
CA ALA A 21 2.15 -15.91 1.67
C ALA A 21 3.42 -16.63 1.18
N MET A 22 4.59 -16.00 1.29
CA MET A 22 5.86 -16.62 0.90
C MET A 22 6.21 -17.83 1.77
N THR A 23 5.93 -17.81 3.07
CA THR A 23 6.14 -18.96 3.95
C THR A 23 5.15 -20.06 3.63
N ALA A 24 3.86 -19.77 3.46
CA ALA A 24 2.85 -20.78 3.09
C ALA A 24 3.18 -21.48 1.76
N VAL A 25 3.76 -20.76 0.80
CA VAL A 25 4.16 -21.32 -0.51
C VAL A 25 5.49 -22.08 -0.44
N ARG A 26 6.45 -21.67 0.41
CA ARG A 26 7.80 -22.27 0.49
C ARG A 26 7.97 -23.33 1.57
N TRP A 27 7.16 -23.31 2.62
CA TRP A 27 7.16 -24.31 3.70
C TRP A 27 7.09 -25.75 3.17
N PRO A 28 6.25 -26.06 2.17
CA PRO A 28 6.19 -27.40 1.60
C PRO A 28 7.53 -27.81 0.94
N SER A 29 8.22 -26.89 0.25
CA SER A 29 9.54 -27.15 -0.35
C SER A 29 10.65 -27.32 0.71
N ILE A 30 10.57 -26.60 1.83
CA ILE A 30 11.50 -26.74 2.95
C ILE A 30 11.31 -28.09 3.64
N VAL A 31 10.07 -28.48 3.92
CA VAL A 31 9.73 -29.80 4.49
C VAL A 31 10.16 -30.94 3.56
N MET A 32 10.10 -30.75 2.24
CA MET A 32 10.60 -31.72 1.27
C MET A 32 12.13 -31.90 1.35
N VAL A 33 12.89 -30.81 1.42
CA VAL A 33 14.35 -30.88 1.60
C VAL A 33 14.71 -31.50 2.95
N MET A 34 13.95 -31.18 4.00
CA MET A 34 14.16 -31.77 5.32
C MET A 34 13.81 -33.26 5.35
N GLY A 35 12.74 -33.67 4.67
CA GLY A 35 12.37 -35.08 4.50
C GLY A 35 13.40 -35.87 3.69
N TRP A 36 14.04 -35.23 2.71
CA TRP A 36 15.17 -35.81 1.97
C TRP A 36 16.38 -36.04 2.88
N ILE A 37 16.71 -35.08 3.75
CA ILE A 37 17.84 -35.20 4.70
C ILE A 37 17.58 -36.23 5.79
N VAL A 38 16.32 -36.40 6.20
CA VAL A 38 15.97 -37.18 7.41
C VAL A 38 15.50 -38.61 7.10
N THR A 39 14.85 -38.86 5.96
CA THR A 39 14.09 -40.11 5.75
C THR A 39 14.41 -40.87 4.46
N ASP A 40 15.27 -40.38 3.56
CA ASP A 40 15.65 -40.99 2.26
C ASP A 40 14.48 -41.41 1.32
N ASP A 41 13.21 -41.25 1.72
CA ASP A 41 12.02 -41.59 0.94
C ASP A 41 11.39 -40.34 0.31
N VAL A 42 11.86 -40.03 -0.90
CA VAL A 42 11.42 -38.89 -1.71
C VAL A 42 10.05 -39.15 -2.36
N ALA A 43 9.72 -40.41 -2.66
CA ALA A 43 8.58 -40.76 -3.50
C ALA A 43 7.25 -40.79 -2.72
N GLY A 44 7.29 -41.18 -1.44
CA GLY A 44 6.11 -41.18 -0.56
C GLY A 44 5.59 -39.78 -0.25
N GLY A 45 6.49 -38.81 -0.01
CA GLY A 45 6.13 -37.43 0.30
C GLY A 45 5.62 -36.61 -0.90
N LEU A 46 6.11 -36.90 -2.11
CA LEU A 46 5.72 -36.21 -3.34
C LEU A 46 4.33 -36.61 -3.87
N SER A 47 3.94 -37.86 -3.66
CA SER A 47 2.68 -38.42 -4.17
C SER A 47 1.47 -38.14 -3.27
N ALA A 48 1.68 -37.85 -1.99
CA ALA A 48 0.61 -37.57 -1.03
C ALA A 48 0.14 -36.10 -1.01
N VAL A 49 0.93 -35.16 -1.54
CA VAL A 49 0.68 -33.72 -1.37
C VAL A 49 0.31 -33.05 -2.69
N ASP A 50 -0.93 -32.59 -2.80
CA ASP A 50 -1.39 -31.79 -3.94
C ASP A 50 -0.86 -30.34 -3.84
N TRP A 51 0.36 -30.11 -4.31
CA TRP A 51 1.08 -28.81 -4.20
C TRP A 51 0.32 -27.61 -4.78
N ARG A 52 -0.48 -27.85 -5.83
CA ARG A 52 -1.33 -26.82 -6.45
C ARG A 52 -2.51 -26.42 -5.57
N LYS A 53 -3.13 -27.39 -4.89
CA LYS A 53 -4.17 -27.10 -3.90
C LYS A 53 -3.57 -26.40 -2.69
N LEU A 54 -2.38 -26.81 -2.25
CA LEU A 54 -1.71 -26.23 -1.09
C LEU A 54 -1.36 -24.75 -1.29
N GLY A 55 -0.78 -24.38 -2.45
CA GLY A 55 -0.45 -22.99 -2.75
C GLY A 55 -1.67 -22.09 -2.98
N ILE A 56 -2.73 -22.61 -3.61
CA ILE A 56 -3.96 -21.84 -3.87
C ILE A 56 -4.83 -21.73 -2.60
N ALA A 57 -4.99 -22.83 -1.86
CA ALA A 57 -5.81 -22.89 -0.66
C ALA A 57 -5.17 -22.18 0.53
N HIS A 58 -3.83 -22.25 0.68
CA HIS A 58 -3.14 -21.67 1.83
C HIS A 58 -2.25 -20.46 1.51
N GLY A 59 -1.84 -20.20 0.27
CA GLY A 59 -1.02 -19.03 -0.08
C GLY A 59 -1.82 -17.87 -0.67
N GLY A 60 -2.86 -18.17 -1.46
CA GLY A 60 -3.63 -17.19 -2.22
C GLY A 60 -4.36 -16.17 -1.33
N ALA A 61 -4.93 -16.61 -0.22
CA ALA A 61 -5.63 -15.72 0.72
C ALA A 61 -4.69 -14.69 1.37
N TYR A 62 -3.49 -15.10 1.78
CA TYR A 62 -2.49 -14.21 2.37
C TYR A 62 -1.97 -13.19 1.36
N LEU A 63 -1.76 -13.60 0.10
CA LEU A 63 -1.34 -12.70 -0.96
C LEU A 63 -2.44 -11.69 -1.30
N LEU A 64 -3.70 -12.14 -1.38
CA LEU A 64 -4.84 -11.26 -1.57
C LEU A 64 -4.97 -10.25 -0.43
N ALA A 65 -4.85 -10.69 0.82
CA ALA A 65 -4.86 -9.81 1.99
C ALA A 65 -3.73 -8.77 1.92
N ALA A 66 -2.50 -9.18 1.57
CA ALA A 66 -1.37 -8.28 1.41
C ALA A 66 -1.62 -7.20 0.35
N VAL A 67 -2.16 -7.58 -0.82
CA VAL A 67 -2.50 -6.64 -1.90
C VAL A 67 -3.58 -5.67 -1.47
N CYS A 68 -4.62 -6.15 -0.79
CA CYS A 68 -5.71 -5.31 -0.27
C CYS A 68 -5.22 -4.32 0.78
N TYR A 69 -4.38 -4.73 1.73
CA TYR A 69 -3.79 -3.82 2.72
C TYR A 69 -2.83 -2.80 2.11
N TYR A 70 -2.04 -3.21 1.11
CA TYR A 70 -1.18 -2.28 0.38
C TYR A 70 -2.00 -1.27 -0.43
N ALA A 71 -3.09 -1.69 -1.08
CA ALA A 71 -4.01 -0.81 -1.79
C ALA A 71 -4.71 0.17 -0.84
N ALA A 72 -5.09 -0.28 0.36
CA ALA A 72 -5.60 0.59 1.42
C ALA A 72 -4.56 1.65 1.84
N ALA A 73 -3.30 1.24 2.05
CA ALA A 73 -2.23 2.17 2.39
C ALA A 73 -1.97 3.21 1.29
N ALA A 74 -1.92 2.77 0.03
CA ALA A 74 -1.67 3.61 -1.13
C ALA A 74 -2.80 4.62 -1.37
N THR A 75 -4.06 4.22 -1.18
CA THR A 75 -5.21 5.12 -1.33
C THR A 75 -5.27 6.17 -0.21
N ILE A 76 -4.89 5.81 1.03
CA ILE A 76 -4.73 6.78 2.12
C ILE A 76 -3.60 7.77 1.83
N ALA A 77 -2.45 7.29 1.36
CA ALA A 77 -1.32 8.14 0.99
C ALA A 77 -1.66 9.10 -0.16
N ALA A 78 -2.40 8.61 -1.16
CA ALA A 78 -2.86 9.39 -2.31
C ALA A 78 -4.08 10.29 -2.03
N ARG A 79 -4.63 10.27 -0.80
CA ARG A 79 -5.85 11.00 -0.40
C ARG A 79 -7.06 10.68 -1.28
N LYS A 80 -7.16 9.44 -1.77
CA LYS A 80 -8.28 9.00 -2.60
C LYS A 80 -9.36 8.31 -1.75
N PRO A 81 -10.64 8.50 -2.07
CA PRO A 81 -11.71 7.74 -1.44
C PRO A 81 -11.56 6.25 -1.80
N GLY A 82 -11.89 5.36 -0.87
CA GLY A 82 -11.88 3.91 -1.10
C GLY A 82 -10.97 3.09 -0.18
N ALA A 83 -10.14 3.74 0.65
CA ALA A 83 -9.24 3.04 1.58
C ALA A 83 -9.95 2.05 2.52
N VAL A 84 -11.12 2.43 3.04
CA VAL A 84 -11.93 1.60 3.93
C VAL A 84 -12.38 0.31 3.23
N LEU A 85 -12.81 0.40 1.97
CA LEU A 85 -13.27 -0.77 1.22
C LEU A 85 -12.11 -1.75 0.99
N TRP A 86 -10.95 -1.25 0.59
CA TRP A 86 -9.74 -2.07 0.45
C TRP A 86 -9.33 -2.72 1.77
N TYR A 87 -9.46 -2.01 2.89
CA TYR A 87 -9.15 -2.55 4.21
C TYR A 87 -10.12 -3.66 4.63
N ILE A 88 -11.43 -3.48 4.43
CA ILE A 88 -12.45 -4.50 4.74
C ILE A 88 -12.23 -5.75 3.87
N MET A 89 -11.93 -5.58 2.58
CA MET A 89 -11.58 -6.70 1.70
C MET A 89 -10.31 -7.42 2.18
N GLY A 90 -9.30 -6.68 2.67
CA GLY A 90 -8.09 -7.26 3.27
C GLY A 90 -8.37 -8.04 4.56
N MET A 91 -9.27 -7.54 5.42
CA MET A 91 -9.71 -8.28 6.61
C MET A 91 -10.46 -9.56 6.25
N ALA A 92 -11.36 -9.52 5.26
CA ALA A 92 -12.08 -10.71 4.82
C ALA A 92 -11.11 -11.76 4.23
N ALA A 93 -10.12 -11.31 3.45
CA ALA A 93 -9.09 -12.17 2.88
C ALA A 93 -8.11 -12.74 3.92
N SER A 94 -7.99 -12.11 5.09
CA SER A 94 -7.12 -12.59 6.18
C SER A 94 -7.82 -13.52 7.18
N ILE A 95 -9.13 -13.74 7.09
CA ILE A 95 -9.84 -14.72 7.93
C ILE A 95 -9.14 -16.09 8.02
N PRO A 96 -8.56 -16.66 6.93
CA PRO A 96 -7.86 -17.93 7.00
C PRO A 96 -6.67 -17.97 7.97
N THR A 97 -6.11 -16.82 8.39
CA THR A 97 -5.01 -16.78 9.37
C THR A 97 -5.45 -17.15 10.78
N ILE A 98 -6.74 -17.03 11.08
CA ILE A 98 -7.30 -17.43 12.39
C ILE A 98 -7.14 -18.94 12.59
N PHE A 99 -7.22 -19.73 11.51
CA PHE A 99 -7.04 -21.18 11.56
C PHE A 99 -5.57 -21.63 11.68
N LEU A 100 -4.60 -20.71 11.71
CA LEU A 100 -3.20 -21.06 12.00
C LEU A 100 -2.99 -21.45 13.48
N VAL A 101 -3.89 -21.01 14.35
CA VAL A 101 -3.82 -21.26 15.79
C VAL A 101 -5.05 -22.08 16.18
N HIS A 102 -4.81 -23.15 16.92
CA HIS A 102 -5.88 -23.89 17.57
C HIS A 102 -6.34 -23.08 18.79
N PHE A 103 -7.65 -22.84 18.90
CA PHE A 103 -8.24 -22.15 20.04
C PHE A 103 -8.94 -23.18 20.93
N ASP A 104 -8.42 -23.37 22.13
CA ASP A 104 -9.04 -24.28 23.10
C ASP A 104 -10.36 -23.70 23.64
N PRO A 105 -11.36 -24.52 24.01
CA PRO A 105 -12.65 -24.03 24.50
C PRO A 105 -12.61 -23.16 25.77
N GLU A 106 -11.45 -22.99 26.42
CA GLU A 106 -11.23 -22.12 27.59
C GLU A 106 -10.02 -21.18 27.42
N TRP A 107 -9.59 -20.94 26.18
CA TRP A 107 -8.38 -20.16 25.86
C TRP A 107 -8.35 -18.76 26.49
N TRP A 108 -9.51 -18.16 26.75
CA TRP A 108 -9.61 -16.82 27.35
C TRP A 108 -9.23 -16.79 28.84
N LEU A 109 -9.24 -17.93 29.54
CA LEU A 109 -8.84 -18.03 30.95
C LEU A 109 -7.32 -18.20 31.11
N ASN A 110 -6.70 -18.98 30.22
CA ASN A 110 -5.24 -19.21 30.20
C ASN A 110 -4.75 -19.23 28.75
N PRO A 111 -4.55 -18.05 28.12
CA PRO A 111 -4.19 -18.00 26.71
C PRO A 111 -2.76 -18.51 26.50
N SER A 112 -2.61 -19.42 25.55
CA SER A 112 -1.29 -19.73 25.00
C SER A 112 -0.71 -18.50 24.30
N ALA A 113 0.62 -18.47 24.13
CA ALA A 113 1.28 -17.36 23.44
C ALA A 113 0.74 -17.14 22.02
N GLY A 114 0.33 -18.22 21.33
CA GLY A 114 -0.27 -18.16 19.99
C GLY A 114 -1.67 -17.53 19.98
N GLU A 115 -2.53 -17.95 20.91
CA GLU A 115 -3.90 -17.43 21.03
C GLU A 115 -3.89 -15.95 21.44
N GLY A 116 -3.02 -15.59 22.39
CA GLY A 116 -2.83 -14.20 22.82
C GLY A 116 -2.31 -13.30 21.69
N ALA A 117 -1.35 -13.78 20.90
CA ALA A 117 -0.84 -13.04 19.75
C ALA A 117 -1.92 -12.82 18.68
N MET A 118 -2.75 -13.84 18.40
CA MET A 118 -3.84 -13.72 17.44
C MET A 118 -4.96 -12.80 17.93
N ALA A 119 -5.33 -12.87 19.21
CA ALA A 119 -6.28 -11.94 19.80
C ALA A 119 -5.76 -10.49 19.76
N GLY A 120 -4.47 -10.28 20.05
CA GLY A 120 -3.82 -8.98 19.93
C GLY A 120 -3.80 -8.45 18.48
N LEU A 121 -3.52 -9.32 17.50
CA LEU A 121 -3.59 -8.97 16.08
C LEU A 121 -5.01 -8.61 15.64
N ALA A 122 -6.03 -9.36 16.09
CA ALA A 122 -7.43 -9.07 15.80
C ALA A 122 -7.86 -7.73 16.40
N ALA A 123 -7.49 -7.46 17.66
CA ALA A 123 -7.75 -6.18 18.32
C ALA A 123 -7.04 -5.02 17.60
N ALA A 124 -5.76 -5.18 17.25
CA ALA A 124 -5.00 -4.18 16.50
C ALA A 124 -5.61 -3.91 15.13
N ALA A 125 -6.08 -4.94 14.43
CA ALA A 125 -6.75 -4.81 13.14
C ALA A 125 -8.09 -4.06 13.25
N LEU A 126 -8.85 -4.26 14.33
CA LEU A 126 -10.08 -3.51 14.60
C LEU A 126 -9.78 -2.04 14.93
N LEU A 127 -8.76 -1.77 15.74
CA LEU A 127 -8.34 -0.39 16.04
C LEU A 127 -7.86 0.34 14.78
N LEU A 128 -7.12 -0.35 13.90
CA LEU A 128 -6.72 0.17 12.60
C LEU A 128 -7.92 0.43 11.68
N LEU A 129 -8.95 -0.42 11.69
CA LEU A 129 -10.19 -0.15 10.95
C LEU A 129 -10.83 1.15 11.42
N ILE A 130 -11.00 1.31 12.74
CA ILE A 130 -11.59 2.50 13.34
C ILE A 130 -10.76 3.73 12.99
N ALA A 131 -9.43 3.65 13.08
CA ALA A 131 -8.54 4.74 12.70
C ALA A 131 -8.67 5.12 11.22
N VAL A 132 -8.75 4.14 10.31
CA VAL A 132 -8.97 4.36 8.87
C VAL A 132 -10.36 4.94 8.61
N TRP A 133 -11.36 4.52 9.39
CA TRP A 133 -12.74 5.01 9.31
C TRP A 133 -12.84 6.46 9.79
N GLU A 134 -12.30 6.81 10.95
CA GLU A 134 -12.27 8.19 11.43
C GLU A 134 -11.54 9.12 10.45
N LEU A 135 -10.49 8.64 9.80
CA LEU A 135 -9.74 9.41 8.81
C LEU A 135 -10.58 9.82 7.59
N ARG A 136 -11.66 9.09 7.32
CA ARG A 136 -12.64 9.39 6.26
C ARG A 136 -13.59 10.51 6.67
N TYR A 137 -13.97 10.56 7.95
CA TYR A 137 -14.96 11.52 8.47
C TYR A 137 -14.33 12.82 8.98
N ARG A 138 -13.05 12.82 9.35
CA ARG A 138 -12.33 14.04 9.76
C ARG A 138 -12.22 15.04 8.62
N SER A 139 -12.62 16.28 8.90
CA SER A 139 -12.46 17.39 7.97
C SER A 139 -10.96 17.74 7.82
N PRO A 140 -10.54 18.29 6.67
CA PRO A 140 -9.15 18.73 6.49
C PRO A 140 -8.75 19.87 7.43
N GLU A 141 -9.73 20.61 7.98
CA GLU A 141 -9.56 21.73 8.92
C GLU A 141 -9.28 21.21 10.34
N GLU A 142 -10.05 20.24 10.83
CA GLU A 142 -9.82 19.58 12.14
C GLU A 142 -8.43 18.91 12.20
N LEU A 143 -7.97 18.35 11.08
CA LEU A 143 -6.63 17.77 10.97
C LEU A 143 -5.50 18.80 10.92
N ALA A 144 -5.82 20.03 10.52
CA ALA A 144 -4.89 21.15 10.55
C ALA A 144 -4.80 21.74 11.97
N GLU A 145 -5.94 21.93 12.64
CA GLU A 145 -6.02 22.39 14.03
C GLU A 145 -5.35 21.43 15.01
N GLU A 146 -5.62 20.12 14.91
CA GLU A 146 -4.96 19.11 15.76
C GLU A 146 -3.44 19.07 15.51
N ARG A 147 -3.01 19.36 14.27
CA ARG A 147 -1.58 19.46 13.95
C ARG A 147 -0.96 20.69 14.59
N GLU A 148 -1.67 21.81 14.57
CA GLU A 148 -1.26 23.04 15.26
C GLU A 148 -1.22 22.85 16.78
N MET A 149 -2.19 22.12 17.35
CA MET A 149 -2.25 21.78 18.77
C MET A 149 -1.14 20.81 19.22
N LEU A 150 -0.79 19.81 18.38
CA LEU A 150 0.33 18.88 18.62
C LEU A 150 1.70 19.54 18.43
N GLU A 151 1.80 20.51 17.53
CA GLU A 151 3.04 21.27 17.26
C GLU A 151 3.22 22.41 18.30
N ALA A 152 2.13 22.87 18.92
CA ALA A 152 2.11 23.77 20.07
C ALA A 152 2.28 23.06 21.43
N ALA A 153 2.20 21.73 21.48
CA ALA A 153 2.55 20.98 22.69
C ALA A 153 4.05 21.13 22.96
N PRO A 154 4.48 21.55 24.17
CA PRO A 154 5.89 21.77 24.45
C PRO A 154 6.64 20.45 24.31
N ALA A 155 7.57 20.41 23.34
CA ALA A 155 8.48 19.29 23.16
C ALA A 155 9.18 18.97 24.50
N PRO A 156 9.40 17.69 24.84
CA PRO A 156 10.19 17.35 26.01
C PRO A 156 11.56 18.01 25.90
N VAL A 157 11.95 18.68 26.98
CA VAL A 157 13.19 19.47 27.13
C VAL A 157 14.38 18.60 26.77
N VAL A 158 14.85 18.71 25.52
CA VAL A 158 16.19 18.27 25.13
C VAL A 158 17.14 19.35 25.61
N TYR A 159 18.08 18.95 26.48
CA TYR A 159 19.07 19.81 27.10
C TYR A 159 19.69 20.79 26.09
N GLN A 160 19.60 22.06 26.48
CA GLN A 160 20.10 23.23 25.80
C GLN A 160 21.64 23.18 25.75
N ALA A 161 22.21 22.92 24.57
CA ALA A 161 23.62 23.24 24.31
C ALA A 161 23.73 24.72 23.89
N ALA A 162 24.67 25.41 24.53
CA ALA A 162 24.92 26.86 24.50
C ALA A 162 25.23 27.46 23.10
N PRO A 163 25.21 28.80 22.95
CA PRO A 163 24.84 29.47 21.70
C PRO A 163 26.00 29.95 20.81
N VAL A 164 25.59 30.38 19.61
CA VAL A 164 26.22 31.32 18.64
C VAL A 164 27.17 30.73 17.58
N ALA A 165 26.74 30.75 16.30
CA ALA A 165 27.29 31.65 15.27
C ALA A 165 26.77 31.36 13.84
N ALA A 166 26.38 32.46 13.18
CA ALA A 166 26.29 32.69 11.72
C ALA A 166 25.48 31.73 10.83
N ALA A 167 24.40 32.27 10.29
CA ALA A 167 23.61 31.70 9.21
C ALA A 167 24.50 31.32 8.01
N ARG A 168 24.62 30.02 7.73
CA ARG A 168 25.19 29.52 6.47
C ARG A 168 24.13 29.52 5.37
N PRO A 169 24.50 29.84 4.11
CA PRO A 169 23.56 29.91 3.00
C PRO A 169 22.86 28.57 2.80
N ARG A 170 21.52 28.62 2.62
CA ARG A 170 20.66 27.45 2.36
C ARG A 170 21.25 26.62 1.23
N LYS A 171 21.81 25.45 1.56
CA LYS A 171 22.15 24.42 0.58
C LYS A 171 20.84 23.96 -0.07
N ARG A 172 20.71 24.15 -1.38
CA ARG A 172 19.62 23.55 -2.17
C ARG A 172 19.65 22.03 -1.92
N PRO A 173 18.50 21.38 -1.68
CA PRO A 173 18.48 19.93 -1.51
C PRO A 173 19.04 19.26 -2.77
N PRO A 174 19.75 18.12 -2.64
CA PRO A 174 20.27 17.40 -3.79
C PRO A 174 19.10 17.02 -4.68
N VAL A 175 19.13 17.52 -5.92
CA VAL A 175 18.14 17.16 -6.94
C VAL A 175 18.37 15.69 -7.26
N PHE A 176 17.44 14.82 -6.87
CA PHE A 176 17.45 13.42 -7.26
C PHE A 176 17.37 13.34 -8.79
N ILE A 177 18.28 12.60 -9.41
CA ILE A 177 18.37 12.45 -10.88
C ILE A 177 17.04 11.97 -11.48
N ALA A 178 16.29 11.16 -10.73
CA ALA A 178 14.94 10.71 -11.09
C ALA A 178 13.96 11.88 -11.30
N ASP A 179 14.01 12.94 -10.48
CA ASP A 179 13.12 14.09 -10.63
C ASP A 179 13.44 14.93 -11.88
N VAL A 180 14.73 15.05 -12.25
CA VAL A 180 15.13 15.73 -13.49
C VAL A 180 14.63 14.97 -14.71
N VAL A 181 14.74 13.63 -14.69
CA VAL A 181 14.27 12.78 -15.79
C VAL A 181 12.76 12.81 -15.90
N VAL A 182 12.04 12.72 -14.78
CA VAL A 182 10.56 12.80 -14.75
C VAL A 182 10.06 14.17 -15.19
N GLN A 183 10.73 15.27 -14.80
CA GLN A 183 10.39 16.61 -15.27
C GLN A 183 10.66 16.77 -16.77
N ARG A 184 11.78 16.23 -17.28
CA ARG A 184 12.10 16.26 -18.72
C ARG A 184 11.10 15.45 -19.54
N GLN A 185 10.66 14.30 -19.05
CA GLN A 185 9.62 13.48 -19.69
C GLN A 185 8.28 14.23 -19.73
N ARG A 186 7.85 14.84 -18.61
CA ARG A 186 6.61 15.65 -18.57
C ARG A 186 6.66 16.83 -19.55
N ALA A 187 7.78 17.53 -19.64
CA ALA A 187 7.96 18.63 -20.60
C ALA A 187 7.86 18.15 -22.06
N MET A 188 8.43 16.97 -22.37
CA MET A 188 8.36 16.37 -23.70
C MET A 188 6.93 15.98 -24.09
N PHE A 189 6.16 15.40 -23.18
CA PHE A 189 4.75 15.07 -23.43
C PHE A 189 3.87 16.31 -23.63
N ILE A 190 4.10 17.38 -22.87
CA ILE A 190 3.39 18.66 -23.05
C ILE A 190 3.71 19.26 -24.44
N ALA A 191 4.97 19.24 -24.85
CA ALA A 191 5.38 19.73 -26.17
C ALA A 191 4.77 18.91 -27.32
N GLN A 192 4.72 17.58 -27.19
CA GLN A 192 4.06 16.71 -28.16
C GLN A 192 2.55 16.93 -28.22
N ALA A 193 1.88 17.11 -27.08
CA ALA A 193 0.46 17.42 -27.02
C ALA A 193 0.13 18.75 -27.71
N ARG A 194 0.95 19.78 -27.51
CA ARG A 194 0.81 21.08 -28.21
C ARG A 194 0.97 20.93 -29.73
N ARG A 195 1.98 20.20 -30.20
CA ARG A 195 2.17 19.91 -31.64
C ARG A 195 0.98 19.17 -32.25
N LYS A 196 0.43 18.19 -31.54
CA LYS A 196 -0.75 17.43 -31.99
C LYS A 196 -2.01 18.30 -32.04
N LYS A 197 -2.18 19.23 -31.10
CA LYS A 197 -3.29 20.19 -31.09
C LYS A 197 -3.21 21.17 -32.27
N LEU A 198 -2.01 21.68 -32.58
CA LEU A 198 -1.78 22.55 -33.74
C LEU A 198 -2.09 21.83 -35.06
N ARG A 199 -1.57 20.61 -35.25
CA ARG A 199 -1.87 19.80 -36.45
C ARG A 199 -3.38 19.52 -36.62
N ARG A 200 -4.11 19.30 -35.52
CA ARG A 200 -5.57 19.13 -35.57
C ARG A 200 -6.29 20.43 -35.93
N ALA A 201 -5.82 21.57 -35.43
CA ALA A 201 -6.38 22.87 -35.80
C ALA A 201 -6.14 23.20 -37.28
N GLU A 202 -4.94 22.94 -37.80
CA GLU A 202 -4.60 23.10 -39.22
C GLU A 202 -5.44 22.18 -40.12
N ALA A 203 -5.65 20.92 -39.72
CA ALA A 203 -6.49 19.99 -40.46
C ALA A 203 -7.97 20.41 -40.47
N MET A 204 -8.48 20.95 -39.36
CA MET A 204 -9.84 21.49 -39.31
C MET A 204 -9.98 22.77 -40.14
N ALA A 205 -8.98 23.66 -40.13
CA ALA A 205 -8.97 24.86 -40.95
C ALA A 205 -8.95 24.54 -42.44
N ARG A 206 -8.17 23.54 -42.87
CA ARG A 206 -8.17 23.06 -44.26
C ARG A 206 -9.50 22.46 -44.68
N ARG A 207 -10.16 21.67 -43.82
CA ARG A 207 -11.49 21.14 -44.10
C ARG A 207 -12.54 22.25 -44.22
N ARG A 208 -12.46 23.27 -43.36
CA ARG A 208 -13.40 24.41 -43.41
C ARG A 208 -13.19 25.24 -44.68
N GLY A 209 -11.94 25.52 -45.03
CA GLY A 209 -11.64 26.22 -46.29
C GLY A 209 -11.95 25.41 -47.56
N GLN A 210 -12.09 24.07 -47.49
CA GLN A 210 -12.59 23.29 -48.62
C GLN A 210 -14.11 23.36 -48.76
N LEU A 211 -14.84 23.43 -47.63
CA LEU A 211 -16.29 23.60 -47.63
C LEU A 211 -16.70 25.00 -48.11
N ASP A 212 -15.95 26.04 -47.71
CA ASP A 212 -16.22 27.42 -48.16
C ASP A 212 -15.95 27.60 -49.68
N ILE A 213 -15.12 26.76 -50.30
CA ILE A 213 -14.87 26.78 -51.76
C ILE A 213 -15.95 26.00 -52.52
N GLU A 214 -16.50 24.91 -51.94
CA GLU A 214 -17.60 24.17 -52.54
C GLU A 214 -18.94 24.95 -52.50
N GLU A 215 -19.17 25.81 -51.50
CA GLU A 215 -20.37 26.67 -51.46
C GLU A 215 -20.35 27.83 -52.47
N ASP A 216 -19.17 28.38 -52.81
CA ASP A 216 -19.06 29.49 -53.78
C ASP A 216 -19.18 29.02 -55.25
N ASP A 217 -19.08 27.71 -55.54
CA ASP A 217 -19.19 27.12 -56.88
C ASP A 217 -20.63 26.64 -57.22
N GLU A 218 -21.60 26.73 -56.29
CA GLU A 218 -23.00 26.27 -56.47
C GLU A 218 -24.06 27.40 -56.67
N ASP A 219 -23.67 28.69 -56.67
CA ASP A 219 -24.55 29.86 -56.95
C ASP A 219 -24.30 30.51 -58.34
#